data_AF-A0A354M2E2-F1
#
_entry.id   AF-A0A354M2E2-F1
#
_cell.length_a   1.000
_cell.length_b   1.000
_cell.length_c   1.000
_cell.angle_alpha   90.00
_cell.angle_beta   90.00
_cell.angle_gamma   90.00
#
_symmetry.space_group_name_H-M   'P 1'
#
loop_
_entity.id
_entity.type
_entity.pdbx_description
1 polymer ?
#
loop_
_entity_poly.entity_id
_entity_poly.type
_entity_poly.pdbx_seq_one_letter_code
_entity_poly.pdbx_strand_id
1 'polypeptide(L)'
;QALGVFLPLITTNCAILGVAILVIQKDYNLMESVVFAISTAIGFTLAMVLFAGIREQLSTTKVPKAMQGIPIALVVAGLLAMAFMG
;
A
#
# COMPACT_ATOMS: atom_id res chain seq x y z
N GLN A 1 14.42 16.66 -4.78
CA GLN A 1 14.32 17.23 -3.41
C GLN A 1 13.07 16.78 -2.64
N ALA A 2 12.47 15.63 -3.00
CA ALA A 2 11.28 15.08 -2.34
C ALA A 2 11.62 13.96 -1.32
N LEU A 3 12.73 13.24 -1.53
CA LEU A 3 13.09 12.05 -0.74
C LEU A 3 13.30 12.33 0.77
N GLY A 4 13.72 13.54 1.16
CA GLY A 4 13.97 13.87 2.56
C GLY A 4 12.72 13.80 3.45
N VAL A 5 11.55 14.14 2.91
CA VAL A 5 10.27 14.05 3.64
C VAL A 5 9.66 12.64 3.53
N PHE A 6 9.91 11.95 2.42
CA PHE A 6 9.40 10.59 2.23
C PHE A 6 10.19 9.54 3.02
N LEU A 7 11.46 9.77 3.34
CA LEU A 7 12.27 8.79 4.07
C LEU A 7 11.70 8.44 5.46
N PRO A 8 11.28 9.41 6.30
CA PRO A 8 10.55 9.11 7.55
C PRO A 8 9.19 8.44 7.31
N LEU A 9 8.44 8.85 6.28
CA LEU A 9 7.14 8.24 5.96
C LEU A 9 7.27 6.78 5.51
N ILE A 10 8.36 6.43 4.83
CA ILE A 10 8.67 5.08 4.40
C ILE A 10 9.03 4.23 5.63
N THR A 11 9.90 4.72 6.52
CA THR A 11 10.32 3.93 7.70
C THR A 11 9.19 3.70 8.70
N THR A 12 8.19 4.58 8.76
CA THR A 12 6.99 4.40 9.60
C THR A 12 5.82 3.74 8.88
N ASN A 13 6.03 3.14 7.70
CA ASN A 13 4.96 2.50 6.95
C ASN A 13 4.50 1.20 7.63
N CYS A 14 3.19 1.02 7.78
CA CYS A 14 2.61 -0.15 8.44
C CYS A 14 2.89 -1.47 7.72
N ALA A 15 3.00 -1.48 6.39
CA ALA A 15 3.33 -2.69 5.63
C ALA A 15 4.79 -3.10 5.86
N ILE A 16 5.72 -2.14 5.89
CA ILE A 16 7.15 -2.41 6.11
C ILE A 16 7.37 -2.94 7.54
N LEU A 17 6.75 -2.31 8.54
CA LEU A 17 6.79 -2.79 9.92
C LEU A 17 6.18 -4.19 10.05
N GLY A 18 5.06 -4.46 9.37
CA GLY A 18 4.42 -5.77 9.36
C GLY A 18 5.32 -6.88 8.81
N VAL A 19 6.03 -6.63 7.70
CA VAL A 19 6.99 -7.59 7.13
C VAL A 19 8.10 -7.90 8.13
N ALA A 20 8.67 -6.88 8.79
CA ALA A 20 9.72 -7.08 9.78
C ALA A 20 9.24 -7.94 10.97
N ILE A 21 8.03 -7.68 11.47
CA ILE A 21 7.45 -8.47 12.57
C ILE A 21 7.17 -9.91 12.13
N LEU A 22 6.64 -10.13 10.93
CA LEU A 22 6.33 -11.46 10.41
C LEU A 22 7.59 -12.31 10.20
N VAL A 23 8.67 -11.72 9.70
CA VAL A 23 9.96 -12.40 9.54
C VAL A 23 10.48 -12.93 10.88
N ILE A 24 10.35 -12.13 11.95
CA ILE A 24 10.76 -12.52 13.30
C ILE A 24 9.82 -13.60 13.86
N GLN A 25 8.51 -13.43 13.72
CA GLN A 25 7.53 -14.40 14.24
C GLN A 25 7.59 -15.77 13.54
N LYS A 26 8.04 -15.80 12.28
CA LYS A 26 8.15 -17.02 11.47
C LYS A 26 9.55 -17.66 11.52
N ASP A 27 10.49 -17.04 12.22
CA ASP A 27 11.88 -17.52 12.38
C ASP A 27 12.57 -17.79 11.03
N TYR A 28 12.42 -16.85 10.07
CA TYR A 28 13.02 -17.00 8.74
C TYR A 28 14.52 -16.76 8.75
N ASN A 29 15.26 -17.58 8.01
CA ASN A 29 16.67 -17.33 7.74
C ASN A 29 16.86 -16.11 6.82
N LEU A 30 18.10 -15.62 6.68
CA LEU A 30 18.39 -14.43 5.85
C LEU A 30 17.87 -14.58 4.41
N MET A 31 18.09 -15.75 3.79
CA MET A 31 17.66 -16.01 2.41
C MET A 31 16.13 -16.02 2.29
N GLU A 32 15.44 -16.69 3.20
CA GLU A 32 13.97 -16.76 3.25
C GLU A 32 13.36 -15.37 3.48
N SER A 33 13.97 -14.58 4.38
CA SER A 33 13.56 -13.22 4.70
C SER A 33 13.67 -12.28 3.52
N VAL A 34 14.76 -12.37 2.75
CA VAL A 34 14.95 -11.55 1.54
C VAL A 34 13.92 -11.89 0.47
N VAL A 35 13.70 -13.19 0.22
CA VAL A 35 12.68 -13.63 -0.75
C VAL A 35 11.28 -13.17 -0.30
N PHE A 36 10.94 -13.38 0.97
CA PHE A 36 9.66 -12.95 1.53
C PHE A 36 9.44 -11.43 1.43
N ALA A 37 10.47 -10.63 1.72
CA ALA A 37 10.41 -9.18 1.61
C ALA A 37 10.22 -8.71 0.16
N ILE A 38 10.95 -9.31 -0.81
CA ILE A 38 10.82 -8.99 -2.23
C ILE A 38 9.42 -9.35 -2.74
N SER A 39 8.93 -10.55 -2.44
CA SER A 39 7.58 -10.99 -2.83
C SER A 39 6.51 -10.06 -2.25
N THR A 40 6.65 -9.66 -0.99
CA THR A 40 5.72 -8.74 -0.34
C THR A 40 5.77 -7.34 -0.98
N ALA A 41 6.98 -6.84 -1.29
CA ALA A 41 7.15 -5.54 -1.94
C ALA A 41 6.52 -5.49 -3.34
N ILE A 42 6.61 -6.59 -4.11
CA ILE A 42 5.95 -6.71 -5.41
C ILE A 42 4.43 -6.64 -5.25
N GLY A 43 3.87 -7.38 -4.29
CA GLY A 43 2.43 -7.34 -3.99
C GLY A 43 1.94 -5.96 -3.55
N PHE A 44 2.69 -5.29 -2.67
CA PHE A 44 2.38 -3.93 -2.24
C PHE A 44 2.45 -2.93 -3.40
N THR A 45 3.44 -3.07 -4.28
CA THR A 45 3.58 -2.23 -5.48
C THR A 45 2.37 -2.40 -6.39
N LEU A 46 1.94 -3.63 -6.64
CA LEU A 46 0.74 -3.90 -7.45
C LEU A 46 -0.51 -3.23 -6.85
N ALA A 47 -0.72 -3.37 -5.55
CA ALA A 47 -1.85 -2.74 -4.86
C ALA A 47 -1.82 -1.20 -4.97
N MET A 48 -0.65 -0.59 -4.79
CA MET A 48 -0.47 0.86 -4.90
C MET A 48 -0.68 1.38 -6.33
N VAL A 49 -0.21 0.66 -7.35
CA VAL A 49 -0.42 1.01 -8.76
C VAL A 49 -1.90 0.97 -9.12
N LEU A 50 -2.62 -0.08 -8.70
CA LEU A 50 -4.08 -0.17 -8.91
C LEU A 50 -4.81 0.97 -8.20
N PHE A 51 -4.47 1.25 -6.95
CA PHE A 51 -5.06 2.35 -6.20
C PHE A 51 -4.82 3.71 -6.85
N ALA A 52 -3.60 3.96 -7.34
CA ALA A 52 -3.25 5.17 -8.09
C ALA A 52 -4.04 5.28 -9.40
N GLY A 53 -4.17 4.19 -10.16
CA GLY A 53 -4.95 4.17 -11.40
C GLY A 53 -6.43 4.50 -11.17
N ILE A 54 -7.05 3.92 -10.14
CA ILE A 54 -8.44 4.26 -9.77
C ILE A 54 -8.54 5.73 -9.35
N ARG A 55 -7.56 6.23 -8.59
CA ARG A 55 -7.53 7.63 -8.13
C ARG A 55 -7.43 8.62 -9.28
N GLU A 56 -6.64 8.31 -10.29
CA GLU A 56 -6.50 9.11 -11.51
C GLU A 56 -7.82 9.14 -12.30
N GLN A 57 -8.46 7.98 -12.48
CA GLN A 57 -9.76 7.92 -13.17
C GLN A 57 -10.86 8.69 -12.42
N LEU A 58 -10.86 8.66 -11.09
CA LEU A 58 -11.78 9.43 -10.25
C LEU A 58 -11.55 10.95 -10.35
N SER A 59 -10.34 11.40 -10.68
CA SER A 59 -10.03 12.83 -10.86
C SER A 59 -10.74 13.42 -12.08
N THR A 60 -11.01 12.60 -13.10
CA THR A 60 -11.74 12.98 -14.31
C THR A 60 -13.26 12.86 -14.15
N THR A 61 -13.73 12.27 -13.06
CA THR A 61 -15.16 12.00 -12.82
C THR A 61 -15.78 13.02 -11.85
N LYS A 62 -17.07 13.31 -12.02
CA LYS A 62 -17.82 14.21 -11.11
C LYS A 62 -18.13 13.51 -9.79
N VAL A 63 -17.25 13.69 -8.81
CA VAL A 63 -17.46 13.24 -7.42
C VAL A 63 -18.17 14.34 -6.60
N PRO A 64 -19.18 14.00 -5.78
CA PRO A 64 -19.84 14.98 -4.89
C PRO A 64 -18.83 15.73 -4.03
N LYS A 65 -19.02 17.04 -3.82
CA LYS A 65 -18.06 17.89 -3.09
C LYS A 65 -17.67 17.33 -1.71
N ALA A 66 -18.61 16.75 -0.98
CA ALA A 66 -18.38 16.15 0.34
C ALA A 66 -17.50 14.88 0.31
N MET A 67 -17.37 14.21 -0.84
CA MET A 67 -16.60 12.97 -0.97
C MET A 67 -15.23 13.18 -1.63
N GLN A 68 -14.91 14.39 -2.07
CA GLN A 68 -13.64 14.68 -2.74
C GLN A 68 -12.44 14.51 -1.79
N GLY A 69 -11.33 14.01 -2.33
CA GLY A 69 -10.10 13.79 -1.55
C GLY A 69 -10.11 12.48 -0.77
N ILE A 70 -9.93 12.56 0.55
CA ILE A 70 -9.74 11.42 1.46
C ILE A 70 -10.97 10.49 1.55
N PRO A 71 -12.22 10.99 1.64
CA PRO A 71 -13.38 10.11 1.83
C PRO A 71 -13.54 9.08 0.71
N ILE A 72 -13.48 9.51 -0.55
CA ILE A 72 -13.55 8.57 -1.69
C ILE A 72 -12.31 7.67 -1.76
N ALA A 73 -11.13 8.16 -1.35
CA ALA A 73 -9.93 7.35 -1.29
C ALA A 73 -10.08 6.16 -0.33
N LEU A 74 -10.71 6.37 0.84
CA LEU A 74 -10.98 5.31 1.81
C LEU A 74 -12.01 4.30 1.29
N VAL A 75 -13.06 4.77 0.59
CA VAL A 75 -14.04 3.87 -0.06
C VAL A 75 -13.35 2.99 -1.11
N VAL A 76 -12.52 3.59 -1.97
CA VAL A 76 -11.74 2.84 -2.97
C VAL A 76 -10.81 1.84 -2.30
N ALA A 77 -10.13 2.23 -1.21
CA ALA A 77 -9.24 1.33 -0.49
C ALA A 77 -10.01 0.12 0.08
N GLY A 78 -11.22 0.34 0.61
CA GLY A 78 -12.10 -0.74 1.07
C GLY A 78 -12.58 -1.66 -0.06
N LEU A 79 -13.01 -1.09 -1.19
CA LEU A 79 -13.41 -1.87 -2.37
C LEU A 79 -12.24 -2.69 -2.93
N LEU A 80 -11.05 -2.10 -2.98
CA LEU A 80 -9.83 -2.77 -3.42
C LEU A 80 -9.45 -3.90 -2.46
N ALA A 81 -9.57 -3.69 -1.14
CA ALA A 81 -9.34 -4.73 -0.15
C ALA A 81 -10.29 -5.92 -0.33
N MET A 82 -11.59 -5.67 -0.59
CA MET A 82 -12.55 -6.75 -0.89
C MET A 82 -12.20 -7.49 -2.19
N ALA A 83 -11.70 -6.80 -3.21
CA ALA A 83 -11.26 -7.44 -4.45
C ALA A 83 -10.05 -8.38 -4.26
N PHE A 84 -9.20 -8.11 -3.27
CA PHE A 84 -8.07 -8.99 -2.92
C PHE A 84 -8.43 -10.11 -1.94
N MET A 85 -9.62 -10.07 -1.32
CA MET A 85 -10.07 -11.03 -0.30
C MET A 85 -10.83 -12.24 -0.87
N GLY A 86 -10.69 -12.49 -2.19
CA GLY A 86 -11.46 -13.46 -2.98
C GLY A 86 -11.66 -14.83 -2.33
#